data_AF-A0A8B8SYM2-F1
#
_entry.id   AF-A0A8B8SYM2-F1
#
_cell.length_a   1.000
_cell.length_b   1.000
_cell.length_c   1.000
_cell.angle_alpha   90.00
_cell.angle_beta   90.00
_cell.angle_gamma   90.00
#
_symmetry.space_group_name_H-M   'P 1'
#
loop_
_entity.id
_entity.type
_entity.pdbx_description
1 polymer ?
#
loop_
_entity_poly.entity_id
_entity_poly.type
_entity_poly.pdbx_seq_one_letter_code
_entity_poly.pdbx_strand_id
1 'polypeptide(L)'
;MGTLVAKLLLPTLSSLALLPAVSVAAKRRFHMEAMVYLFTMFFVALYHACNGPGLSILCFLRLDVLEYFSVYGTALSMWVSLMALADFDEPKRSTFVMLGVLTIAVRTYHDRWGYGVYSGPIGAAVLIIAAKWLQQMKEKRRLYPDKSVYAQQVGPGLCFGALALLLRFFFQDWEYTYVHSFYHCALAMSFVLLLPKVPAGKKRTFSRGPRSGPKRRSLQPASVLPTPAEACSQRLSSPLPFPAAVARL
;
A
#
# COMPACT_ATOMS: atom_id res chain seq x y z
N MET A 1 -3.22 -20.12 38.64
CA MET A 1 -4.30 -19.47 37.85
C MET A 1 -3.83 -18.20 37.13
N GLY A 2 -3.17 -17.24 37.79
CA GLY A 2 -2.72 -15.99 37.14
C GLY A 2 -1.71 -16.14 35.99
N THR A 3 -0.80 -17.12 36.05
CA THR A 3 0.17 -17.40 34.98
C THR A 3 -0.45 -17.96 33.71
N LEU A 4 -1.56 -18.69 33.81
CA LEU A 4 -2.26 -19.32 32.68
C LEU A 4 -3.07 -18.29 31.88
N VAL A 5 -3.72 -17.36 32.61
CA VAL A 5 -4.45 -16.22 32.02
C VAL A 5 -3.47 -15.23 31.36
N ALA A 6 -2.36 -14.89 32.02
CA ALA A 6 -1.32 -14.03 31.45
C ALA A 6 -0.68 -14.66 30.19
N LYS A 7 -0.46 -15.97 30.17
CA LYS A 7 0.11 -16.67 29.01
C LYS A 7 -0.81 -16.69 27.77
N LEU A 8 -2.11 -16.47 27.95
CA LEU A 8 -3.10 -16.55 26.87
C LEU A 8 -3.63 -15.18 26.43
N LEU A 9 -3.61 -14.17 27.31
CA LEU A 9 -3.95 -12.78 26.95
C LEU A 9 -2.81 -12.04 26.24
N LEU A 10 -1.56 -12.44 26.46
CA LEU A 10 -0.42 -11.71 25.91
C LEU A 10 -0.39 -11.63 24.37
N PRO A 11 -0.68 -12.72 23.61
CA PRO A 11 -0.79 -12.63 22.15
C PRO A 11 -1.92 -11.70 21.69
N THR A 12 -3.04 -11.68 22.42
CA THR A 12 -4.15 -10.76 22.17
C THR A 12 -3.74 -9.31 22.41
N LEU A 13 -3.14 -9.00 23.56
CA LEU A 13 -2.72 -7.64 23.91
C LEU A 13 -1.60 -7.13 22.99
N SER A 14 -0.63 -7.99 22.66
CA SER A 14 0.48 -7.63 21.77
C SER A 14 0.02 -7.36 20.34
N SER A 15 -1.10 -7.93 19.87
CA SER A 15 -1.65 -7.61 18.55
C SER A 15 -2.06 -6.13 18.44
N LEU A 16 -2.42 -5.49 19.56
CA LEU A 16 -2.70 -4.05 19.63
C LEU A 16 -1.45 -3.19 19.36
N ALA A 17 -0.25 -3.77 19.35
CA ALA A 17 0.97 -3.07 18.91
C ALA A 17 0.87 -2.61 17.44
N LEU A 18 -0.05 -3.16 16.64
CA LEU A 18 -0.36 -2.66 15.30
C LEU A 18 -1.10 -1.32 15.29
N LEU A 19 -1.73 -0.88 16.39
CA LEU A 19 -2.42 0.42 16.48
C LEU A 19 -1.52 1.62 16.15
N PRO A 20 -0.27 1.69 16.65
CA PRO A 20 0.72 2.65 16.17
C PRO A 20 0.89 2.66 14.65
N ALA A 21 0.99 1.49 14.00
CA ALA A 21 1.13 1.38 12.54
C ALA A 21 -0.11 1.92 11.82
N VAL A 22 -1.33 1.55 12.29
CA VAL A 22 -2.60 2.08 11.78
C VAL A 22 -2.64 3.60 11.89
N SER A 23 -2.29 4.13 13.07
CA SER A 23 -2.32 5.56 13.37
C SER A 23 -1.34 6.34 12.51
N VAL A 24 -0.11 5.83 12.34
CA VAL A 24 0.91 6.44 11.49
C VAL A 24 0.50 6.41 10.03
N ALA A 25 -0.03 5.29 9.53
CA ALA A 25 -0.51 5.14 8.16
C ALA A 25 -1.66 6.13 7.87
N ALA A 26 -2.65 6.22 8.76
CA ALA A 26 -3.77 7.14 8.63
C ALA A 26 -3.32 8.61 8.64
N LYS A 27 -2.44 9.00 9.58
CA LYS A 27 -1.89 10.36 9.66
C LYS A 27 -1.09 10.75 8.41
N ARG A 28 -0.35 9.78 7.83
CA ARG A 28 0.43 9.97 6.60
C ARG A 28 -0.40 9.83 5.32
N ARG A 29 -1.72 9.64 5.42
CA ARG A 29 -2.68 9.47 4.31
C ARG A 29 -2.52 8.17 3.50
N PHE A 30 -1.88 7.15 4.07
CA PHE A 30 -1.85 5.78 3.54
C PHE A 30 -3.12 5.05 3.99
N HIS A 31 -4.28 5.50 3.49
CA HIS A 31 -5.59 5.02 3.96
C HIS A 31 -5.81 3.52 3.67
N MET A 32 -5.33 3.04 2.52
CA MET A 32 -5.39 1.63 2.15
C MET A 32 -4.61 0.75 3.13
N GLU A 33 -3.36 1.11 3.41
CA GLU A 33 -2.50 0.41 4.36
C GLU A 33 -3.09 0.47 5.77
N ALA A 34 -3.62 1.62 6.19
CA ALA A 34 -4.28 1.76 7.49
C ALA A 34 -5.48 0.81 7.65
N MET A 35 -6.31 0.67 6.62
CA MET A 35 -7.45 -0.28 6.63
C MET A 35 -6.97 -1.73 6.71
N VAL A 36 -5.93 -2.11 5.95
CA VAL A 36 -5.35 -3.46 6.00
C VAL A 36 -4.74 -3.77 7.36
N TYR A 37 -4.03 -2.81 7.97
CA TYR A 37 -3.46 -2.99 9.32
C TYR A 37 -4.54 -3.10 10.38
N LEU A 38 -5.60 -2.32 10.29
CA LEU A 38 -6.73 -2.40 11.21
C LEU A 38 -7.46 -3.74 11.08
N PHE A 39 -7.71 -4.17 9.84
CA PHE A 39 -8.25 -5.50 9.54
C PHE A 39 -7.40 -6.61 10.16
N THR A 40 -6.08 -6.56 9.94
CA THR A 40 -5.12 -7.52 10.49
C THR A 40 -5.16 -7.55 12.02
N MET A 41 -5.05 -6.38 12.64
CA MET A 41 -5.11 -6.26 14.10
C MET A 41 -6.41 -6.86 14.66
N PHE A 42 -7.55 -6.56 14.04
CA PHE A 42 -8.84 -7.09 14.47
C PHE A 42 -8.88 -8.63 14.42
N PHE A 43 -8.52 -9.24 13.30
CA PHE A 43 -8.57 -10.70 13.15
C PHE A 43 -7.50 -11.43 13.97
N VAL A 44 -6.31 -10.85 14.13
CA VAL A 44 -5.26 -11.41 15.02
C VAL A 44 -5.72 -11.36 16.47
N ALA A 45 -6.23 -10.21 16.94
CA ALA A 45 -6.73 -10.05 18.30
C ALA A 45 -7.89 -11.01 18.58
N LEU A 46 -8.86 -11.07 17.67
CA LEU A 46 -10.05 -11.90 17.84
C LEU A 46 -9.69 -13.39 17.79
N TYR A 47 -8.78 -13.82 16.91
CA TYR A 47 -8.29 -15.20 16.88
C TYR A 47 -7.68 -15.62 18.22
N HIS A 48 -6.77 -14.81 18.79
CA HIS A 48 -6.14 -15.14 20.06
C HIS A 48 -7.12 -15.05 21.24
N ALA A 49 -8.04 -14.08 21.25
CA ALA A 49 -9.08 -13.99 22.25
C ALA A 49 -9.99 -15.24 22.22
N CYS A 50 -10.36 -15.70 21.03
CA CYS A 50 -11.24 -16.85 20.83
C CYS A 50 -10.59 -18.20 21.13
N ASN A 51 -9.28 -18.31 20.95
CA ASN A 51 -8.52 -19.51 21.33
C ASN A 51 -8.24 -19.58 22.84
N GLY A 52 -8.56 -18.53 23.60
CA GLY A 52 -8.39 -18.47 25.05
C GLY A 52 -9.54 -19.11 25.85
N PRO A 53 -9.26 -19.71 27.03
CA PRO A 53 -10.27 -20.33 27.88
C PRO A 53 -11.25 -19.28 28.43
N GLY A 54 -12.55 -19.55 28.33
CA GLY A 54 -13.62 -18.71 28.89
C GLY A 54 -14.06 -17.53 28.02
N LEU A 55 -13.40 -17.26 26.89
CA LEU A 55 -13.75 -16.19 25.95
C LEU A 55 -14.32 -16.70 24.62
N SER A 56 -14.37 -18.03 24.41
CA SER A 56 -14.95 -18.66 23.22
C SER A 56 -16.42 -18.28 22.98
N ILE A 57 -17.16 -17.89 24.03
CA ILE A 57 -18.56 -17.44 23.93
C ILE A 57 -18.71 -16.09 23.22
N LEU A 58 -17.64 -15.29 23.12
CA LEU A 58 -17.62 -14.01 22.40
C LEU A 58 -17.38 -14.20 20.89
N CYS A 59 -17.12 -15.43 20.43
CA CYS A 59 -16.71 -15.72 19.07
C CYS A 59 -17.91 -15.96 18.17
N PHE A 60 -18.21 -14.99 17.33
CA PHE A 60 -19.27 -15.07 16.32
C PHE A 60 -18.83 -15.83 15.04
N LEU A 61 -17.53 -16.07 14.87
CA LEU A 61 -16.93 -16.72 13.70
C LEU A 61 -16.17 -18.00 14.12
N ARG A 62 -16.12 -19.00 13.23
CA ARG A 62 -15.37 -20.23 13.47
C ARG A 62 -13.86 -19.95 13.56
N LEU A 63 -13.16 -20.66 14.45
CA LEU A 63 -11.73 -20.46 14.71
C LEU A 63 -10.86 -20.58 13.47
N ASP A 64 -11.17 -21.53 12.57
CA ASP A 64 -10.44 -21.74 11.31
C ASP A 64 -10.59 -20.56 10.34
N VAL A 65 -11.71 -19.84 10.38
CA VAL A 65 -11.95 -18.63 9.57
C VAL A 65 -11.20 -17.44 10.18
N LEU A 66 -11.20 -17.31 11.51
CA LEU A 66 -10.42 -16.28 12.22
C LEU A 66 -8.92 -16.46 11.96
N GLU A 67 -8.43 -17.69 12.03
CA GLU A 67 -7.05 -18.04 11.72
C GLU A 67 -6.70 -17.68 10.27
N TYR A 68 -7.55 -18.06 9.31
CA TYR A 68 -7.36 -17.73 7.90
C TYR A 68 -7.18 -16.22 7.69
N PHE A 69 -8.09 -15.40 8.23
CA PHE A 69 -8.02 -13.95 8.06
C PHE A 69 -6.87 -13.31 8.85
N SER A 70 -6.49 -13.86 9.98
CA SER A 70 -5.31 -13.45 10.75
C SER A 70 -4.03 -13.62 9.92
N VAL A 71 -3.83 -14.81 9.34
CA VAL A 71 -2.67 -15.11 8.49
C VAL A 71 -2.69 -14.29 7.19
N TYR A 72 -3.84 -14.26 6.51
CA TYR A 72 -4.05 -13.49 5.28
C TYR A 72 -3.79 -12.00 5.49
N GLY A 73 -4.39 -11.40 6.52
CA GLY A 73 -4.22 -9.99 6.85
C GLY A 73 -2.77 -9.65 7.17
N THR A 74 -2.09 -10.53 7.90
CA THR A 74 -0.66 -10.35 8.23
C THR A 74 0.22 -10.34 6.98
N ALA A 75 0.05 -11.32 6.09
CA ALA A 75 0.80 -11.38 4.83
C ALA A 75 0.45 -10.21 3.91
N LEU A 76 -0.82 -9.81 3.85
CA LEU A 76 -1.27 -8.66 3.07
C LEU A 76 -0.69 -7.35 3.62
N SER A 77 -0.64 -7.19 4.95
CA SER A 77 0.01 -6.05 5.62
C SER A 77 1.47 -5.92 5.21
N MET A 78 2.22 -7.03 5.19
CA MET A 78 3.60 -7.03 4.70
C MET A 78 3.68 -6.60 3.24
N TRP A 79 2.83 -7.16 2.37
CA TRP A 79 2.78 -6.83 0.95
C TRP A 79 2.50 -5.34 0.70
N VAL A 80 1.43 -4.79 1.28
CA VAL A 80 1.05 -3.38 1.06
C VAL A 80 2.09 -2.41 1.62
N SER A 81 2.75 -2.76 2.73
CA SER A 81 3.88 -1.97 3.29
C SER A 81 5.03 -1.87 2.29
N LEU A 82 5.39 -3.00 1.67
CA LEU A 82 6.46 -3.07 0.68
C LEU A 82 6.06 -2.37 -0.63
N MET A 83 4.81 -2.50 -1.07
CA MET A 83 4.32 -1.77 -2.24
C MET A 83 4.25 -0.25 -2.01
N ALA A 84 3.94 0.19 -0.78
CA ALA A 84 4.04 1.60 -0.39
C ALA A 84 5.49 2.11 -0.45
N LEU A 85 6.46 1.27 -0.05
CA LEU A 85 7.89 1.57 -0.13
C LEU A 85 8.41 1.63 -1.58
N ALA A 86 7.82 0.85 -2.50
CA ALA A 86 8.22 0.81 -3.90
C ALA A 86 8.01 2.13 -4.66
N ASP A 87 7.18 3.05 -4.12
CA ASP A 87 6.93 4.41 -4.65
C ASP A 87 6.43 4.42 -6.11
N PHE A 88 5.53 3.48 -6.45
CA PHE A 88 4.86 3.46 -7.77
C PHE A 88 3.78 4.55 -7.87
N ASP A 89 3.67 5.14 -9.05
CA ASP A 89 2.53 5.97 -9.44
C ASP A 89 1.28 5.08 -9.73
N GLU A 90 0.10 5.65 -9.54
CA GLU A 90 -1.14 5.02 -10.03
C GLU A 90 -1.20 5.06 -11.57
N PRO A 91 -1.77 4.05 -12.24
CA PRO A 91 -2.52 2.90 -11.70
C PRO A 91 -1.67 1.68 -11.30
N LYS A 92 -0.34 1.71 -11.55
CA LYS A 92 0.53 0.55 -11.36
C LYS A 92 0.56 0.08 -9.91
N ARG A 93 0.59 1.03 -8.96
CA ARG A 93 0.52 0.72 -7.53
C ARG A 93 -0.73 -0.08 -7.19
N SER A 94 -1.91 0.39 -7.59
CA SER A 94 -3.17 -0.33 -7.38
C SER A 94 -3.14 -1.73 -8.02
N THR A 95 -2.61 -1.87 -9.24
CA THR A 95 -2.49 -3.19 -9.89
C THR A 95 -1.65 -4.17 -9.08
N PHE A 96 -0.46 -3.77 -8.60
CA PHE A 96 0.38 -4.65 -7.78
C PHE A 96 -0.23 -4.96 -6.41
N VAL A 97 -0.90 -3.98 -5.79
CA VAL A 97 -1.64 -4.21 -4.55
C VAL A 97 -2.74 -5.25 -4.78
N MET A 98 -3.57 -5.08 -5.80
CA MET A 98 -4.66 -6.00 -6.11
C MET A 98 -4.17 -7.40 -6.48
N LEU A 99 -3.05 -7.49 -7.20
CA LEU A 99 -2.39 -8.78 -7.46
C LEU A 99 -2.02 -9.48 -6.15
N GLY A 100 -1.43 -8.75 -5.19
CA GLY A 100 -1.13 -9.27 -3.87
C GLY A 100 -2.37 -9.72 -3.11
N VAL A 101 -3.43 -8.90 -3.07
CA VAL A 101 -4.72 -9.24 -2.45
C VAL A 101 -5.22 -10.60 -2.93
N LEU A 102 -5.29 -10.79 -4.24
CA LEU A 102 -5.82 -12.03 -4.83
C LEU A 102 -4.89 -13.23 -4.60
N THR A 103 -3.59 -13.06 -4.85
CA THR A 103 -2.62 -14.17 -4.75
C THR A 103 -2.40 -14.62 -3.30
N ILE A 104 -2.35 -13.70 -2.34
CA ILE A 104 -2.21 -14.02 -0.92
C ILE A 104 -3.48 -14.71 -0.42
N ALA A 105 -4.67 -14.27 -0.85
CA ALA A 105 -5.93 -14.93 -0.46
C ALA A 105 -5.95 -16.41 -0.87
N VAL A 106 -5.56 -16.71 -2.11
CA VAL A 106 -5.47 -18.09 -2.62
C VAL A 106 -4.37 -18.87 -1.90
N ARG A 107 -3.18 -18.27 -1.71
CA ARG A 107 -2.05 -18.97 -1.07
C ARG A 107 -2.36 -19.31 0.39
N THR A 108 -2.94 -18.39 1.14
CA THR A 108 -3.36 -18.64 2.52
C THR A 108 -4.46 -19.69 2.58
N TYR A 109 -5.35 -19.77 1.59
CA TYR A 109 -6.41 -20.77 1.59
C TYR A 109 -5.84 -22.17 1.37
N HIS A 110 -4.92 -22.28 0.42
CA HIS A 110 -4.28 -23.54 0.06
C HIS A 110 -3.39 -24.09 1.19
N ASP A 111 -2.61 -23.23 1.85
CA ASP A 111 -1.63 -23.66 2.84
C ASP A 111 -1.27 -22.51 3.78
N ARG A 112 -2.11 -22.24 4.79
CA ARG A 112 -1.90 -21.15 5.77
C ARG A 112 -0.74 -21.37 6.73
N TRP A 113 -0.27 -22.61 6.87
CA TRP A 113 0.82 -22.97 7.79
C TRP A 113 2.19 -22.93 7.12
N GLY A 114 2.23 -23.07 5.79
CA GLY A 114 3.47 -23.06 5.04
C GLY A 114 4.15 -21.70 4.98
N TYR A 115 5.48 -21.74 4.98
CA TYR A 115 6.35 -20.58 4.81
C TYR A 115 6.01 -19.74 3.57
N GLY A 116 5.49 -20.38 2.52
CA GLY A 116 5.17 -19.77 1.23
C GLY A 116 4.14 -18.64 1.30
N VAL A 117 3.29 -18.59 2.33
CA VAL A 117 2.32 -17.49 2.53
C VAL A 117 3.01 -16.17 2.78
N TYR A 118 4.17 -16.19 3.45
CA TYR A 118 4.93 -15.00 3.77
C TYR A 118 6.12 -14.82 2.83
N SER A 119 6.91 -15.87 2.60
CA SER A 119 8.13 -15.79 1.79
C SER A 119 7.84 -15.49 0.31
N GLY A 120 6.74 -16.00 -0.24
CA GLY A 120 6.33 -15.73 -1.62
C GLY A 120 6.05 -14.24 -1.86
N PRO A 121 5.08 -13.63 -1.15
CA PRO A 121 4.80 -12.20 -1.27
C PRO A 121 6.01 -11.32 -0.93
N ILE A 122 6.77 -11.64 0.12
CA ILE A 122 7.95 -10.84 0.50
C ILE A 122 9.02 -10.90 -0.59
N GLY A 123 9.35 -12.10 -1.08
CA GLY A 123 10.33 -12.30 -2.15
C GLY A 123 9.92 -11.56 -3.42
N ALA A 124 8.67 -11.72 -3.87
CA ALA A 124 8.15 -11.02 -5.02
C ALA A 124 8.16 -9.49 -4.84
N ALA A 125 7.75 -8.98 -3.68
CA ALA A 125 7.77 -7.55 -3.38
C ALA A 125 9.19 -6.96 -3.38
N VAL A 126 10.16 -7.67 -2.78
CA VAL A 126 11.57 -7.25 -2.78
C VAL A 126 12.13 -7.20 -4.21
N LEU A 127 11.82 -8.20 -5.05
CA LEU A 127 12.23 -8.20 -6.46
C LEU A 127 11.63 -7.02 -7.23
N ILE A 128 10.34 -6.74 -7.03
CA ILE A 128 9.64 -5.61 -7.65
C ILE A 128 10.26 -4.28 -7.23
N ILE A 129 10.52 -4.08 -5.93
CA ILE A 129 11.16 -2.88 -5.38
C ILE A 129 12.57 -2.73 -5.98
N ALA A 130 13.37 -3.79 -5.95
CA ALA A 130 14.73 -3.78 -6.46
C ALA A 130 14.76 -3.42 -7.94
N ALA A 131 13.91 -4.04 -8.76
CA ALA A 131 13.79 -3.70 -10.18
C ALA A 131 13.43 -2.23 -10.40
N LYS A 132 12.44 -1.71 -9.66
CA LYS A 132 12.01 -0.32 -9.78
C LYS A 132 13.11 0.67 -9.35
N TRP A 133 13.80 0.38 -8.26
CA TRP A 133 14.87 1.23 -7.75
C TRP A 133 16.09 1.21 -8.67
N LEU A 134 16.48 0.05 -9.21
CA LEU A 134 17.55 -0.07 -10.21
C LEU A 134 17.24 0.73 -11.48
N GLN A 135 16.00 0.67 -11.97
CA GLN A 135 15.55 1.50 -13.10
C GLN A 135 15.68 3.00 -12.78
N GLN A 136 15.19 3.43 -11.60
CA GLN A 136 15.30 4.83 -11.16
C GLN A 136 16.75 5.29 -11.01
N MET A 137 17.63 4.44 -10.49
CA MET A 137 19.05 4.74 -10.37
C MET A 137 19.71 4.90 -11.74
N LYS A 138 19.35 4.06 -12.72
CA LYS A 138 19.83 4.16 -14.11
C LYS A 138 19.35 5.46 -14.78
N GLU A 139 18.08 5.82 -14.60
CA GLU A 139 17.47 7.04 -15.15
C GLU A 139 18.08 8.32 -14.54
N LYS A 140 18.21 8.36 -13.22
CA LYS A 140 18.65 9.56 -12.47
C LYS A 140 20.17 9.64 -12.29
N ARG A 141 20.91 8.57 -12.62
CA ARG A 141 22.35 8.40 -12.36
C ARG A 141 22.76 8.73 -10.92
N ARG A 142 21.90 8.44 -9.95
CA ARG A 142 22.11 8.66 -8.52
C ARG A 142 21.49 7.52 -7.73
N LEU A 143 22.01 7.26 -6.54
CA LEU A 143 21.45 6.27 -5.61
C LEU A 143 20.01 6.66 -5.26
N TYR A 144 19.10 5.69 -5.31
CA TYR A 144 17.70 5.87 -4.95
C TYR A 144 17.24 4.66 -4.14
N PRO A 145 16.60 4.86 -2.96
CA PRO A 145 16.40 6.14 -2.25
C PRO A 145 17.70 6.77 -1.73
N ASP A 146 17.62 7.98 -1.18
CA ASP A 146 18.77 8.62 -0.55
C ASP A 146 19.32 7.79 0.62
N LYS A 147 20.63 7.85 0.85
CA LYS A 147 21.33 7.08 1.90
C LYS A 147 20.74 7.27 3.30
N SER A 148 20.26 8.47 3.61
CA SER A 148 19.63 8.78 4.90
C SER A 148 18.29 8.07 5.09
N VAL A 149 17.47 7.97 4.02
CA VAL A 149 16.21 7.22 4.04
C VAL A 149 16.49 5.73 4.21
N TYR A 150 17.56 5.23 3.57
CA TYR A 150 18.00 3.85 3.74
C TYR A 150 18.41 3.57 5.20
N ALA A 151 19.24 4.41 5.79
CA ALA A 151 19.75 4.22 7.15
C ALA A 151 18.67 4.44 8.25
N GLN A 152 17.74 5.38 8.05
CA GLN A 152 16.77 5.76 9.08
C GLN A 152 15.43 5.02 8.98
N GLN A 153 15.07 4.49 7.81
CA GLN A 153 13.75 3.90 7.58
C GLN A 153 13.84 2.47 7.05
N VAL A 154 14.46 2.31 5.88
CA VAL A 154 14.42 1.03 5.15
C VAL A 154 15.23 -0.04 5.87
N GLY A 155 16.47 0.26 6.25
CA GLY A 155 17.35 -0.66 6.97
C GLY A 155 16.73 -1.12 8.28
N PRO A 156 16.43 -0.22 9.23
CA PRO A 156 15.79 -0.58 10.49
C PRO A 156 14.46 -1.33 10.30
N GLY A 157 13.62 -0.87 9.35
CA GLY A 157 12.34 -1.53 9.06
C GLY A 157 12.50 -2.96 8.54
N LEU A 158 13.46 -3.20 7.64
CA LEU A 158 13.79 -4.54 7.14
C LEU A 158 14.42 -5.41 8.23
N CYS A 159 15.25 -4.85 9.11
CA CYS A 159 15.83 -5.58 10.26
C CYS A 159 14.73 -6.07 11.21
N PHE A 160 13.80 -5.19 11.61
CA PHE A 160 12.65 -5.60 12.44
C PHE A 160 11.74 -6.60 11.71
N GLY A 161 11.56 -6.45 10.40
CA GLY A 161 10.80 -7.42 9.58
C GLY A 161 11.47 -8.79 9.54
N ALA A 162 12.78 -8.84 9.33
CA ALA A 162 13.57 -10.07 9.36
C ALA A 162 13.54 -10.73 10.74
N LEU A 163 13.68 -9.93 11.81
CA LEU A 163 13.53 -10.41 13.18
C LEU A 163 12.14 -11.01 13.42
N ALA A 164 11.08 -10.34 12.95
CA ALA A 164 9.71 -10.86 13.06
C ALA A 164 9.55 -12.23 12.37
N LEU A 165 10.06 -12.39 11.14
CA LEU A 165 10.00 -13.67 10.44
C LEU A 165 10.85 -14.74 11.14
N LEU A 166 12.03 -14.38 11.64
CA LEU A 166 12.91 -15.27 12.40
C LEU A 166 12.18 -15.82 13.64
N LEU A 167 11.52 -14.93 14.39
CA LEU A 167 10.72 -15.29 15.57
C LEU A 167 9.56 -16.22 15.19
N ARG A 168 8.82 -15.90 14.13
CA ARG A 168 7.66 -16.67 13.65
C ARG A 168 8.03 -18.09 13.22
N PHE A 169 9.20 -18.27 12.63
CA PHE A 169 9.54 -19.50 11.90
C PHE A 169 10.57 -20.40 12.57
N PHE A 170 11.47 -19.84 13.38
CA PHE A 170 12.57 -20.60 13.97
C PHE A 170 12.49 -20.68 15.49
N PHE A 171 11.96 -19.64 16.14
CA PHE A 171 11.93 -19.56 17.60
C PHE A 171 10.55 -19.75 18.22
N GLN A 172 9.50 -19.87 17.39
CA GLN A 172 8.13 -19.86 17.86
C GLN A 172 7.81 -21.00 18.84
N ASP A 173 8.44 -22.16 18.69
CA ASP A 173 8.18 -23.34 19.52
C ASP A 173 8.87 -23.31 20.90
N TRP A 174 9.76 -22.34 21.16
CA TRP A 174 10.47 -22.25 22.44
C TRP A 174 9.54 -21.83 23.58
N GLU A 175 8.91 -20.67 23.43
CA GLU A 175 7.92 -20.12 24.38
C GLU A 175 6.88 -19.33 23.58
N TYR A 176 5.95 -20.05 22.94
CA TYR A 176 4.99 -19.51 21.97
C TYR A 176 4.37 -18.18 22.42
N THR A 177 3.84 -18.10 23.63
CA THR A 177 3.25 -16.89 24.19
C THR A 177 4.16 -15.67 24.05
N TYR A 178 5.40 -15.76 24.52
CA TYR A 178 6.33 -14.63 24.57
C TYR A 178 6.91 -14.35 23.19
N VAL A 179 7.33 -15.39 22.48
CA VAL A 179 7.95 -15.26 21.15
C VAL A 179 6.94 -14.71 20.14
N HIS A 180 5.71 -15.22 20.14
CA HIS A 180 4.66 -14.76 19.24
C HIS A 180 4.18 -13.35 19.58
N SER A 181 4.15 -13.00 20.88
CA SER A 181 3.84 -11.62 21.29
C SER A 181 4.95 -10.63 20.88
N PHE A 182 6.21 -11.03 21.02
CA PHE A 182 7.35 -10.22 20.58
C PHE A 182 7.38 -10.08 19.05
N TYR A 183 6.99 -11.14 18.33
CA TYR A 183 6.76 -11.11 16.89
C TYR A 183 5.77 -10.00 16.49
N HIS A 184 4.63 -9.85 17.17
CA HIS A 184 3.68 -8.76 16.88
C HIS A 184 4.31 -7.37 17.03
N CYS A 185 5.06 -7.14 18.11
CA CYS A 185 5.75 -5.89 18.35
C CYS A 185 6.81 -5.59 17.28
N ALA A 186 7.66 -6.59 16.94
CA ALA A 186 8.67 -6.44 15.91
C ALA A 186 8.05 -6.17 14.53
N LEU A 187 6.96 -6.85 14.20
CA LEU A 187 6.24 -6.65 12.95
C LEU A 187 5.62 -5.26 12.87
N ALA A 188 4.98 -4.80 13.94
CA ALA A 188 4.39 -3.47 13.99
C ALA A 188 5.45 -2.36 13.84
N MET A 189 6.60 -2.52 14.50
CA MET A 189 7.73 -1.60 14.35
C MET A 189 8.25 -1.58 12.90
N SER A 190 8.33 -2.74 12.26
CA SER A 190 8.69 -2.85 10.83
C SER A 190 7.74 -2.03 9.96
N PHE A 191 6.42 -2.17 10.12
CA PHE A 191 5.44 -1.42 9.33
C PHE A 191 5.53 0.10 9.53
N VAL A 192 5.69 0.57 10.78
CA VAL A 192 5.85 2.01 11.08
C VAL A 192 7.07 2.60 10.38
N LEU A 193 8.18 1.85 10.35
CA LEU A 193 9.46 2.28 9.78
C LEU A 193 9.49 2.20 8.26
N LEU A 194 8.94 1.11 7.68
CA LEU A 194 8.90 0.89 6.23
C LEU A 194 7.96 1.85 5.52
N LEU A 195 6.91 2.35 6.20
CA LEU A 195 6.05 3.38 5.61
C LEU A 195 6.84 4.65 5.31
N PRO A 196 6.82 5.15 4.06
CA PRO A 196 7.41 6.43 3.73
C PRO A 196 6.79 7.57 4.55
N LYS A 197 7.56 8.63 4.83
CA LYS A 197 7.04 9.84 5.51
C LYS A 197 6.08 10.65 4.62
N VAL A 198 6.24 10.54 3.30
CA VAL A 198 5.47 11.27 2.29
C VAL A 198 4.92 10.28 1.26
N PRO A 199 3.61 10.28 0.97
CA PRO A 199 3.02 9.39 -0.02
C PRO A 199 3.43 9.74 -1.45
N ALA A 200 3.42 8.74 -2.34
CA ALA A 200 3.97 8.76 -3.69
C ALA A 200 3.45 9.91 -4.59
N GLY A 201 2.26 10.46 -4.33
CA GLY A 201 1.70 11.59 -5.09
C GLY A 201 2.13 13.00 -4.65
N LYS A 202 2.62 13.17 -3.41
CA LYS A 202 2.87 14.52 -2.84
C LYS A 202 4.28 15.04 -3.08
N LYS A 203 5.24 14.16 -3.39
CA LYS A 203 6.62 14.55 -3.75
C LYS A 203 6.67 15.39 -5.03
N ARG A 204 5.73 15.19 -5.96
CA ARG A 204 5.69 15.86 -7.27
C ARG A 204 5.13 17.29 -7.25
N THR A 205 4.32 17.66 -6.26
CA THR A 205 3.79 19.04 -6.18
C THR A 205 4.81 20.03 -5.61
N PHE A 206 5.77 19.58 -4.81
CA PHE A 206 6.78 20.45 -4.19
C PHE A 206 8.06 20.60 -5.03
N SER A 207 8.28 19.71 -6.01
CA SER A 207 9.39 19.81 -6.96
C SER A 207 8.91 20.32 -8.33
N ARG A 208 8.28 21.50 -8.35
CA ARG A 208 8.31 22.35 -9.55
C ARG A 208 9.55 23.24 -9.43
N GLY A 209 10.44 23.13 -10.41
CA GLY A 209 11.69 23.89 -10.52
C GLY A 209 11.50 25.42 -10.52
N PRO A 210 12.59 26.19 -10.68
CA PRO A 210 12.59 27.63 -10.45
C PRO A 210 11.49 28.31 -11.27
N ARG A 211 10.74 29.19 -10.61
CA ARG A 211 9.74 30.05 -11.27
C ARG A 211 10.46 30.92 -12.29
N SER A 212 10.51 30.50 -13.54
CA SER A 212 10.58 31.46 -14.64
C SER A 212 9.26 32.22 -14.62
N GLY A 213 9.30 33.43 -14.06
CA GLY A 213 8.14 34.31 -14.04
C GLY A 213 7.59 34.52 -15.46
N PRO A 214 6.27 34.73 -15.61
CA PRO A 214 5.72 35.07 -16.91
C PRO A 214 6.38 36.40 -17.35
N LYS A 215 7.16 36.34 -18.43
CA LYS A 215 7.61 37.53 -19.16
C LYS A 215 6.33 38.26 -19.56
N ARG A 216 6.08 39.40 -18.92
CA ARG A 216 4.98 40.33 -19.20
C ARG A 216 5.10 40.73 -20.68
N ARG A 217 4.42 40.02 -21.59
CA ARG A 217 4.23 40.51 -22.96
C ARG A 217 3.40 41.78 -22.83
N SER A 218 3.91 42.86 -23.41
CA SER A 218 3.20 44.12 -23.51
C SER A 218 1.83 43.87 -24.12
N LEU A 219 0.79 44.30 -23.42
CA LEU A 219 -0.56 44.39 -23.92
C LEU A 219 -0.54 45.33 -25.14
N GLN A 220 -0.75 44.80 -26.34
CA GLN A 220 -1.31 45.60 -27.43
C GLN A 220 -2.83 45.68 -27.20
N PRO A 221 -3.47 46.84 -27.43
CA PRO A 221 -4.90 46.99 -27.24
C PRO A 221 -5.66 46.11 -28.23
N ALA A 222 -6.60 45.33 -27.70
CA ALA A 222 -7.50 44.49 -28.46
C ALA A 222 -8.37 45.35 -29.38
N SER A 223 -8.31 45.06 -30.68
CA SER A 223 -9.34 45.46 -31.63
C SER A 223 -10.67 44.81 -31.22
N VAL A 224 -11.70 45.65 -31.23
CA VAL A 224 -13.08 45.35 -30.87
C VAL A 224 -13.62 44.18 -31.70
N LEU A 225 -14.13 43.14 -31.05
CA LEU A 225 -14.86 42.04 -31.69
C LEU A 225 -16.36 42.39 -31.73
N PRO A 226 -17.05 42.30 -32.87
CA PRO A 226 -18.46 42.64 -32.99
C PRO A 226 -19.38 41.56 -32.37
N THR A 227 -20.54 42.02 -31.92
CA THR A 227 -21.59 41.28 -31.20
C THR A 227 -22.32 40.22 -32.06
N PRO A 228 -23.02 39.25 -31.45
CA PRO A 228 -23.55 38.04 -32.10
C PRO A 228 -24.65 38.22 -33.15
N ALA A 229 -25.03 39.44 -33.49
CA ALA A 229 -26.15 39.73 -34.40
C ALA A 229 -25.77 39.75 -35.88
N GLU A 230 -24.48 39.89 -36.24
CA GLU A 230 -24.05 39.99 -37.65
C GLU A 230 -23.71 38.64 -38.32
N ALA A 231 -23.57 37.55 -37.55
CA ALA A 231 -23.22 36.23 -38.08
C ALA A 231 -24.39 35.50 -38.78
N CYS A 232 -25.62 35.99 -38.65
CA CYS A 232 -26.81 35.32 -39.18
C CYS A 232 -27.14 35.69 -40.64
N SER A 233 -26.62 36.82 -41.16
CA SER A 233 -27.00 37.33 -42.49
C SER A 233 -26.17 36.74 -43.65
N GLN A 234 -24.98 36.19 -43.38
CA GLN A 234 -24.07 35.72 -44.45
C GLN A 234 -24.25 34.26 -44.88
N ARG A 235 -25.18 33.51 -44.26
CA ARG A 235 -25.38 32.07 -44.54
C ARG A 235 -26.60 31.79 -45.45
N LEU A 236 -27.16 32.79 -46.11
CA LEU A 236 -28.33 32.63 -47.00
C LEU A 236 -28.06 32.85 -48.50
N SER A 237 -26.82 33.11 -48.92
CA SER A 237 -26.52 33.56 -50.29
C SER A 237 -25.57 32.68 -51.11
N SER A 238 -25.29 31.42 -50.71
CA SER A 238 -24.51 30.49 -51.53
C SER A 238 -25.39 29.42 -52.21
N PRO A 239 -25.41 29.35 -53.57
CA PRO A 239 -26.16 28.32 -54.29
C PRO A 239 -25.47 26.94 -54.21
N LEU A 240 -26.29 25.90 -54.00
CA LEU A 240 -25.92 24.48 -54.01
C LEU A 240 -25.49 24.01 -55.41
N PRO A 241 -24.38 23.25 -55.56
CA PRO A 241 -24.13 22.50 -56.77
C PRO A 241 -24.81 21.11 -56.72
N PHE A 242 -25.61 20.82 -57.74
CA PHE A 242 -26.15 19.50 -58.09
C PHE A 242 -25.02 18.49 -58.36
N PRO A 243 -25.16 17.20 -57.99
CA PRO A 243 -24.30 16.16 -58.53
C PRO A 243 -24.89 15.59 -59.83
N ALA A 244 -24.13 15.70 -60.92
CA ALA A 244 -24.41 15.02 -62.17
C ALA A 244 -24.06 13.53 -62.05
N ALA A 245 -25.04 12.67 -62.33
CA ALA A 245 -24.86 11.25 -62.56
C ALA A 245 -24.27 11.03 -63.96
N VAL A 246 -23.21 10.22 -64.07
CA VAL A 246 -22.87 9.51 -65.31
C VAL A 246 -22.43 8.10 -64.95
N ALA A 247 -23.24 7.15 -65.41
CA ALA A 247 -22.93 5.73 -65.50
C ALA A 247 -22.12 5.44 -66.78
N ARG A 248 -21.23 4.44 -66.75
CA ARG A 248 -21.25 3.24 -67.61
C ARG A 248 -19.87 2.56 -67.69
N LEU A 249 -19.94 1.23 -67.55
CA LEU A 249 -19.09 0.15 -68.10
C LEU A 249 -17.61 0.11 -67.69
#